data_AF-A0A1S2NXW2-F1
#
_entry.id   AF-A0A1S2NXW2-F1
#
_cell.length_a   1.000
_cell.length_b   1.000
_cell.length_c   1.000
_cell.angle_alpha   90.00
_cell.angle_beta   90.00
_cell.angle_gamma   90.00
#
_symmetry.space_group_name_H-M   'P 1'
#
loop_
_entity.id
_entity.type
_entity.pdbx_description
1 polymer ?
#
loop_
_entity_poly.entity_id
_entity_poly.type
_entity_poly.pdbx_seq_one_letter_code
_entity_poly.pdbx_strand_id
1 'polypeptide(L)'
;APTCALVEADRARPGTAEHLAALPGITVLDLDLPAALAVAGQETWAGAHARYAAQPTPDRPDGAIIATTAPERWVGEPVRVLDLTP
;
A
#
# COMPACT_ATOMS: atom_id res chain seq x y z
N ALA A 1 5.30 6.94 -0.67
CA ALA A 1 4.73 7.41 0.61
C ALA A 1 3.21 7.47 0.46
N PRO A 2 2.45 6.60 1.13
CA PRO A 2 0.99 6.60 1.05
C PRO A 2 0.39 7.92 1.55
N THR A 3 1.03 8.58 2.53
CA THR A 3 0.65 9.93 2.96
C THR A 3 0.78 10.96 1.85
N CYS A 4 1.83 10.91 1.01
CA CYS A 4 1.93 11.79 -0.16
C CYS A 4 0.85 11.48 -1.20
N ALA A 5 0.55 10.21 -1.46
CA ALA A 5 -0.55 9.83 -2.35
C ALA A 5 -1.91 10.32 -1.82
N LEU A 6 -2.11 10.28 -0.51
CA LEU A 6 -3.29 10.81 0.17
C LEU A 6 -3.41 12.32 0.04
N VAL A 7 -2.29 13.05 0.21
CA VAL A 7 -2.23 14.51 0.02
C VAL A 7 -2.54 14.89 -1.43
N GLU A 8 -1.99 14.18 -2.42
CA GLU A 8 -2.32 14.43 -3.83
C GLU A 8 -3.78 14.08 -4.17
N ALA A 9 -4.32 13.01 -3.59
CA ALA A 9 -5.73 12.66 -3.74
C ALA A 9 -6.65 13.73 -3.12
N ASP A 10 -6.27 14.25 -1.95
CA ASP A 10 -6.98 15.34 -1.28
C ASP A 10 -6.88 16.65 -2.07
N ARG A 11 -5.73 16.94 -2.68
CA ARG A 11 -5.57 18.07 -3.58
C ARG A 11 -6.49 17.97 -4.80
N ALA A 12 -6.62 16.79 -5.40
CA ALA A 12 -7.51 16.55 -6.54
C ALA A 12 -8.99 16.58 -6.14
N ARG A 13 -9.31 16.12 -4.92
CA ARG A 13 -10.66 16.12 -4.35
C ARG A 13 -10.60 16.43 -2.84
N PRO A 14 -10.78 17.70 -2.45
CA PRO A 14 -10.70 18.11 -1.05
C PRO A 14 -11.62 17.30 -0.14
N GLY A 15 -11.10 16.90 1.02
CA GLY A 15 -11.79 16.06 2.01
C GLY A 15 -11.58 14.56 1.82
N THR A 16 -10.84 14.12 0.79
CA THR A 16 -10.50 12.70 0.60
C THR A 16 -9.61 12.18 1.72
N ALA A 17 -8.65 12.97 2.19
CA ALA A 17 -7.78 12.58 3.30
C ALA A 17 -8.58 12.40 4.60
N GLU A 18 -9.41 13.38 4.94
CA GLU A 18 -10.27 13.35 6.13
C GLU A 18 -11.26 12.18 6.05
N HIS A 19 -11.89 11.98 4.89
CA HIS A 19 -12.82 10.88 4.70
C HIS A 19 -12.16 9.51 4.90
N LEU A 20 -11.01 9.27 4.27
CA LEU A 20 -10.28 8.01 4.41
C LEU A 20 -9.80 7.78 5.85
N ALA A 21 -9.37 8.84 6.54
CA ALA A 21 -8.96 8.76 7.94
C ALA A 21 -10.13 8.45 8.90
N ALA A 22 -11.36 8.79 8.52
CA ALA A 22 -12.56 8.52 9.32
C ALA A 22 -13.11 7.09 9.13
N LEU A 23 -12.65 6.33 8.14
CA LEU A 23 -13.18 5.01 7.84
C LEU A 23 -12.66 3.94 8.81
N PRO A 24 -13.55 3.24 9.55
CA PRO A 24 -13.13 2.13 10.39
C PRO A 24 -12.59 1.00 9.51
N GLY A 25 -11.36 0.57 9.79
CA GLY A 25 -10.69 -0.50 9.04
C GLY A 25 -9.73 -0.03 7.94
N ILE A 26 -9.57 1.29 7.75
CA ILE A 26 -8.47 1.85 6.95
C ILE A 26 -7.37 2.35 7.87
N THR A 27 -6.15 1.86 7.66
CA THR A 27 -4.95 2.37 8.33
C THR A 27 -3.97 2.88 7.27
N VAL A 28 -3.55 4.13 7.40
CA VAL A 28 -2.46 4.67 6.59
C VAL A 28 -1.16 4.23 7.22
N LEU A 29 -0.36 3.45 6.48
CA LEU A 29 0.91 2.95 6.96
C LEU A 29 2.00 3.98 6.74
N ASP A 30 2.68 4.38 7.80
CA ASP A 30 3.86 5.23 7.71
C ASP A 30 5.05 4.46 7.13
N LEU A 31 5.96 5.21 6.51
CA LEU A 31 7.25 4.68 6.07
C LEU A 31 8.21 4.68 7.26
N ASP A 32 8.04 3.73 8.18
CA ASP A 32 8.98 3.53 9.28
C ASP A 32 10.39 3.15 8.78
N LEU A 33 11.39 3.13 9.67
CA LEU A 33 12.77 2.87 9.25
C LEU A 33 12.93 1.53 8.49
N PRO A 34 12.38 0.40 8.96
CA PRO A 34 12.38 -0.85 8.20
C PRO A 34 11.73 -0.74 6.81
N ALA A 35 10.56 -0.11 6.70
CA ALA A 35 9.88 0.11 5.42
C ALA A 35 10.69 1.02 4.50
N ALA A 36 11.32 2.06 5.04
CA ALA A 36 12.15 2.99 4.28
C ALA A 36 13.38 2.28 3.69
N LEU A 37 14.06 1.44 4.48
CA LEU A 37 15.19 0.63 4.01
C LEU A 37 14.76 -0.39 2.94
N ALA A 38 13.61 -1.04 3.13
CA ALA A 38 13.07 -1.99 2.16
C ALA A 38 12.75 -1.33 0.81
N VAL A 39 12.32 -0.06 0.83
CA VAL A 39 11.94 0.70 -0.36
C VAL A 39 13.14 1.39 -1.04
N ALA A 40 14.19 1.75 -0.28
CA ALA A 40 15.32 2.54 -0.78
C ALA A 40 16.09 1.90 -1.95
N GLY A 41 16.07 0.56 -2.07
CA GLY A 41 16.72 -0.17 -3.15
C GLY A 41 15.87 -0.36 -4.41
N GLN A 42 14.67 0.22 -4.47
CA GLN A 42 13.69 -0.04 -5.52
C GLN A 42 13.47 1.21 -6.39
N GLU A 43 13.31 1.00 -7.70
CA GLU A 43 13.07 2.07 -8.68
C GLU A 43 11.75 2.81 -8.42
N THR A 44 10.73 2.09 -7.93
CA THR A 44 9.45 2.69 -7.55
C THR A 44 9.03 2.33 -6.12
N TRP A 45 8.89 3.37 -5.32
CA TRP A 45 8.46 3.36 -3.93
C TRP A 45 7.07 2.77 -3.64
N ALA A 46 6.06 3.04 -4.47
CA ALA A 46 4.68 2.63 -4.17
C ALA A 46 4.51 1.11 -4.12
N GLY A 47 4.98 0.39 -5.15
CA GLY A 47 4.87 -1.07 -5.17
C GLY A 47 5.82 -1.74 -4.17
N ALA A 48 7.03 -1.19 -3.97
CA ALA A 48 7.95 -1.69 -2.95
C ALA A 48 7.33 -1.62 -1.53
N HIS A 49 6.68 -0.50 -1.20
CA HIS A 49 6.02 -0.33 0.09
C HIS A 49 4.81 -1.26 0.23
N ALA A 50 3.98 -1.40 -0.81
CA ALA A 50 2.86 -2.33 -0.80
C ALA A 50 3.33 -3.80 -0.67
N ARG A 51 4.44 -4.19 -1.32
CA ARG A 51 5.05 -5.52 -1.14
C ARG A 51 5.53 -5.73 0.29
N TYR A 52 6.21 -4.73 0.86
CA TYR A 52 6.68 -4.77 2.24
C TYR A 52 5.53 -4.92 3.24
N ALA A 53 4.49 -4.10 3.12
CA ALA A 53 3.30 -4.16 3.94
C ALA A 53 2.51 -5.47 3.77
N ALA A 54 2.66 -6.16 2.64
CA ALA A 54 2.01 -7.43 2.35
C ALA A 54 2.75 -8.65 2.90
N GLN A 55 3.94 -8.49 3.47
CA GLN A 55 4.70 -9.62 4.00
C GLN A 55 3.95 -10.30 5.17
N PRO A 56 4.14 -11.61 5.36
CA PRO A 56 3.69 -12.32 6.54
C PRO A 56 4.12 -11.67 7.85
N THR A 57 3.21 -11.62 8.81
CA THR A 57 3.49 -11.24 10.19
C THR A 57 2.95 -12.31 11.14
N PRO A 58 3.35 -12.33 12.43
CA PRO A 58 2.79 -13.29 13.39
C PRO A 58 1.26 -13.24 13.48
N ASP A 59 0.68 -12.04 13.39
CA ASP A 59 -0.79 -11.84 13.42
C ASP A 59 -1.46 -12.15 12.07
N ARG A 60 -0.67 -12.22 10.99
CA ARG A 60 -1.13 -12.49 9.63
C ARG A 60 -0.12 -13.39 8.90
N PRO A 61 -0.11 -14.71 9.20
CA PRO A 61 0.90 -15.63 8.69
C PRO A 61 0.89 -15.78 7.16
N ASP A 62 -0.24 -15.51 6.52
CA ASP A 62 -0.37 -15.56 5.06
C ASP A 62 -0.07 -14.22 4.36
N GLY A 63 0.37 -13.19 5.11
CA GLY A 63 0.61 -11.84 4.58
C GLY A 63 -0.66 -11.07 4.19
N ALA A 64 -0.55 -9.80 3.81
CA ALA A 64 -1.70 -9.02 3.33
C ALA A 64 -2.11 -9.40 1.90
N ILE A 65 -3.34 -9.05 1.54
CA ILE A 65 -3.76 -9.04 0.14
C ILE A 65 -3.56 -7.62 -0.40
N ILE A 66 -2.90 -7.50 -1.55
CA ILE A 66 -2.77 -6.25 -2.29
C ILE A 66 -3.98 -6.10 -3.19
N ALA A 67 -4.83 -5.12 -2.90
CA ALA A 67 -5.92 -4.72 -3.77
C ALA A 67 -5.39 -3.75 -4.83
N THR A 68 -5.52 -4.08 -6.12
CA THR A 68 -4.94 -3.28 -7.21
C THR A 68 -5.73 -3.37 -8.51
N THR A 69 -5.63 -2.34 -9.34
CA THR A 69 -6.12 -2.33 -10.74
C THR A 69 -5.03 -2.65 -11.76
N ALA A 70 -3.82 -3.03 -11.29
CA ALA A 70 -2.69 -3.43 -12.13
C ALA A 70 -2.14 -4.78 -11.64
N PRO A 71 -2.93 -5.86 -11.71
CA PRO A 71 -2.56 -7.17 -11.16
C PRO A 71 -1.29 -7.75 -11.81
N GLU A 72 -1.02 -7.45 -13.08
CA GLU A 72 0.13 -7.96 -13.84
C GLU A 72 1.47 -7.55 -13.23
N ARG A 73 1.51 -6.41 -12.51
CA ARG A 73 2.70 -5.92 -11.80
C ARG A 73 3.21 -6.93 -10.77
N TRP A 74 2.31 -7.73 -10.21
CA TRP A 74 2.59 -8.61 -9.07
C TRP A 74 2.88 -10.05 -9.49
N VAL A 75 2.93 -10.33 -10.79
CA VAL A 75 3.26 -11.67 -11.30
C VAL A 75 4.68 -12.06 -10.88
N GLY A 76 4.81 -13.23 -10.25
CA GLY A 76 6.10 -13.73 -9.75
C GLY A 76 6.53 -13.15 -8.40
N GLU A 77 5.79 -12.18 -7.87
CA GLU A 77 6.00 -11.66 -6.52
C GLU A 77 5.29 -12.56 -5.49
N PRO A 78 5.89 -12.80 -4.31
CA PRO A 78 5.30 -13.65 -3.27
C PRO A 78 4.21 -12.89 -2.48
N VAL A 79 3.20 -12.39 -3.18
CA VAL A 79 2.09 -11.62 -2.61
C VAL A 79 0.76 -12.15 -3.09
N ARG A 80 -0.28 -11.97 -2.28
CA ARG A 80 -1.66 -12.26 -2.68
C ARG A 80 -2.28 -11.01 -3.29
N VAL A 81 -3.02 -11.17 -4.37
CA VAL A 81 -3.60 -10.05 -5.13
C VAL A 81 -5.12 -10.18 -5.16
N LEU A 82 -5.80 -9.07 -4.90
CA LEU A 82 -7.20 -8.88 -5.23
C LEU A 82 -7.26 -7.91 -6.42
N ASP A 83 -7.71 -8.42 -7.54
CA ASP A 83 -7.92 -7.61 -8.73
C ASP A 83 -9.18 -6.74 -8.57
N LEU A 84 -9.02 -5.44 -8.82
CA LEU A 84 -10.07 -4.43 -8.76
C LEU A 84 -10.47 -3.92 -10.15
N THR A 85 -9.95 -4.50 -11.25
CA THR A 85 -10.44 -4.14 -12.58
C THR A 85 -11.92 -4.50 -12.73
N PRO A 86 -12.72 -3.68 -13.44
CA PRO A 86 -14.16 -3.91 -13.63
C PRO A 86 -14.51 -5.22 -14.35
#